data_AF-A0A2G1XY08-F1
#
_entry.id   AF-A0A2G1XY08-F1
#
_cell.length_a   1.000
_cell.length_b   1.000
_cell.length_c   1.000
_cell.angle_alpha   90.00
_cell.angle_beta   90.00
_cell.angle_gamma   90.00
#
_symmetry.space_group_name_H-M   'P 1'
#
loop_
_entity.id
_entity.type
_entity.pdbx_description
1 polymer ?
#
loop_
_entity_poly.entity_id
_entity_poly.type
_entity_poly.pdbx_seq_one_letter_code
_entity_poly.pdbx_strand_id
1 'polypeptide(L)'
;MKETDYVGLSHFQDYCKDFAEEYVVVGGFATIMLLDRELEGHGKATFDIDLVLLTTTSKAMTKKIKQYILEGEYTIQKGNKDQYHYYRFIEPKKPNFAKEIELFASNENDLELEDTQRIIPIDPEEGLYSLSAIMLDPEYFNMIKNNVVKDLRAPCTNTQATIMLKMSAFRDLKENGSKKWKKHRSDILKLSLLLTGEEKIEFVGRMKDDFDSFISHLETEVDNKTIATITKPFGVKREEVIEVLKQVFRKT
;
A
#
# COMPACT_ATOMS: atom_id res chain seq x y z
N MET A 1 -6.82 14.78 -19.15
CA MET A 1 -6.95 14.15 -17.83
C MET A 1 -6.83 15.20 -16.75
N LYS A 2 -7.75 15.22 -15.77
CA LYS A 2 -7.46 15.90 -14.50
C LYS A 2 -6.57 14.93 -13.73
N GLU A 3 -5.27 15.18 -13.73
CA GLU A 3 -4.33 14.46 -12.87
C GLU A 3 -4.84 14.54 -11.43
N THR A 4 -4.92 13.41 -10.74
CA THR A 4 -5.34 13.39 -9.33
C THR A 4 -4.38 14.30 -8.57
N ASP A 5 -4.92 15.25 -7.81
CA ASP A 5 -4.10 16.11 -6.97
C ASP A 5 -3.57 15.27 -5.81
N TYR A 6 -2.34 14.80 -5.96
CA TYR A 6 -1.59 14.06 -4.96
C TYR A 6 -1.10 15.00 -3.84
N VAL A 7 -1.98 15.88 -3.32
CA VAL A 7 -1.67 16.84 -2.25
C VAL A 7 -1.02 16.09 -1.11
N GLY A 8 0.19 16.50 -0.72
CA GLY A 8 0.98 15.82 0.29
C GLY A 8 2.00 14.83 -0.28
N LEU A 9 1.59 13.93 -1.17
CA LEU A 9 2.52 12.99 -1.81
C LEU A 9 3.48 13.71 -2.77
N SER A 10 3.00 14.68 -3.55
CA SER A 10 3.85 15.50 -4.41
C SER A 10 4.93 16.22 -3.62
N HIS A 11 4.54 16.83 -2.50
CA HIS A 11 5.45 17.53 -1.61
C HIS A 11 6.45 16.56 -0.95
N PHE A 12 5.98 15.41 -0.45
CA PHE A 12 6.84 14.39 0.12
C PHE A 12 7.87 13.87 -0.90
N GLN A 13 7.43 13.56 -2.12
CA GLN A 13 8.32 13.07 -3.16
C GLN A 13 9.34 14.13 -3.59
N ASP A 14 8.95 15.40 -3.75
CA ASP A 14 9.89 16.47 -4.06
C ASP A 14 10.92 16.64 -2.92
N TYR A 15 10.50 16.47 -1.67
CA TYR A 15 11.37 16.53 -0.50
C TYR A 15 12.34 15.35 -0.40
N CYS A 16 11.89 14.14 -0.77
CA CYS A 16 12.63 12.89 -0.65
C CYS A 16 13.23 12.38 -1.98
N LYS A 17 13.26 13.21 -3.02
CA LYS A 17 13.63 12.81 -4.39
C LYS A 17 14.99 12.11 -4.51
N ASP A 18 15.97 12.51 -3.70
CA ASP A 18 17.33 11.95 -3.71
C ASP A 18 17.38 10.54 -3.11
N PHE A 19 16.28 10.08 -2.50
CA PHE A 19 16.12 8.78 -1.85
C PHE A 19 15.10 7.88 -2.56
N ALA A 20 14.75 8.15 -3.83
CA ALA A 20 13.76 7.39 -4.59
C ALA A 20 14.08 5.88 -4.73
N GLU A 21 15.31 5.46 -4.45
CA GLU A 21 15.76 4.07 -4.43
C GLU A 21 15.58 3.38 -3.07
N GLU A 22 15.29 4.14 -2.02
CA GLU A 22 15.34 3.69 -0.63
C GLU A 22 13.96 3.52 0.01
N TYR A 23 12.91 3.94 -0.68
CA TYR A 23 11.53 3.76 -0.26
C TYR A 23 10.63 3.36 -1.42
N VAL A 24 9.47 2.82 -1.06
CA VAL A 24 8.39 2.55 -1.99
C VAL A 24 7.06 2.93 -1.34
N VAL A 25 6.22 3.62 -2.11
CA VAL A 25 4.83 3.91 -1.76
C VAL A 25 3.98 2.68 -2.05
N VAL A 26 3.11 2.31 -1.11
CA VAL A 26 2.18 1.20 -1.26
C VAL A 26 0.75 1.65 -0.97
N GLY A 27 -0.16 0.70 -0.81
CA GLY A 27 -1.51 0.98 -0.31
C GLY A 27 -2.33 1.91 -1.22
N GLY A 28 -2.92 2.94 -0.62
CA GLY A 28 -3.88 3.82 -1.29
C GLY A 28 -3.28 4.58 -2.48
N PHE A 29 -2.16 5.27 -2.25
CA PHE A 29 -1.53 6.09 -3.28
C PHE A 29 -0.99 5.25 -4.44
N ALA A 30 -0.36 4.10 -4.15
CA ALA A 30 0.08 3.18 -5.21
C ALA A 30 -1.10 2.75 -6.11
N THR A 31 -2.23 2.40 -5.49
CA THR A 31 -3.45 2.02 -6.24
C THR A 31 -3.93 3.14 -7.15
N ILE A 32 -3.99 4.37 -6.64
CA ILE A 32 -4.49 5.53 -7.40
C ILE A 32 -3.53 5.90 -8.53
N MET A 33 -2.22 5.95 -8.27
CA MET A 33 -1.20 6.26 -9.29
C MET A 33 -1.20 5.27 -10.46
N LEU A 34 -1.36 3.97 -10.17
CA LEU A 34 -1.45 2.93 -11.20
C LEU A 34 -2.72 3.10 -12.06
N LEU A 35 -3.85 3.40 -11.42
CA LEU A 35 -5.13 3.52 -12.10
C LEU A 35 -5.29 4.86 -12.84
N ASP A 36 -4.71 5.97 -12.35
CA ASP A 36 -4.78 7.29 -13.00
C ASP A 36 -4.24 7.30 -14.43
N ARG A 37 -3.25 6.44 -14.70
CA ARG A 37 -2.62 6.30 -16.01
C ARG A 37 -3.56 5.68 -17.05
N GLU A 38 -4.49 4.83 -16.61
CA GLU A 38 -5.21 3.93 -17.51
C GLU A 38 -6.75 4.06 -17.42
N LEU A 39 -7.29 4.45 -16.25
CA LEU A 39 -8.73 4.48 -15.95
C LEU A 39 -9.19 5.86 -15.48
N GLU A 40 -10.14 6.49 -16.19
CA GLU A 40 -10.77 7.71 -15.70
C GLU A 40 -11.79 7.42 -14.58
N GLY A 41 -11.83 8.26 -13.55
CA GLY A 41 -12.88 8.23 -12.51
C GLY A 41 -12.81 7.01 -11.56
N HIS A 42 -11.65 6.39 -11.43
CA HIS A 42 -11.39 5.18 -10.63
C HIS A 42 -11.50 5.35 -9.11
N GLY A 43 -11.50 6.56 -8.55
CA GLY A 43 -11.62 6.68 -7.09
C GLY A 43 -11.44 8.08 -6.50
N LYS A 44 -11.68 8.18 -5.20
CA LYS A 44 -11.45 9.39 -4.38
C LYS A 44 -9.98 9.47 -3.95
N ALA A 45 -9.48 10.69 -3.84
CA ALA A 45 -8.17 10.99 -3.24
C ALA A 45 -7.99 10.28 -1.89
N THR A 46 -6.84 9.64 -1.71
CA THR A 46 -6.31 9.24 -0.40
C THR A 46 -5.35 10.33 0.06
N PHE A 47 -5.18 10.47 1.37
CA PHE A 47 -4.27 11.45 1.94
C PHE A 47 -3.17 10.79 2.80
N ASP A 48 -3.17 9.46 2.80
CA ASP A 48 -2.38 8.61 3.70
C ASP A 48 -1.27 7.99 2.85
N ILE A 49 -0.03 8.39 3.13
CA ILE A 49 1.14 7.83 2.46
C ILE A 49 1.59 6.62 3.24
N ASP A 50 1.28 5.44 2.70
CA ASP A 50 1.83 4.17 3.16
C ASP A 50 3.25 3.98 2.60
N LEU A 51 4.27 4.02 3.46
CA LEU A 51 5.68 3.92 3.06
C LEU A 51 6.35 2.66 3.59
N VAL A 52 7.12 2.03 2.70
CA VAL A 52 8.05 0.94 3.05
C VAL A 52 9.47 1.40 2.77
N LEU A 53 10.36 1.30 3.76
CA LEU A 53 11.79 1.49 3.54
C LEU A 53 12.39 0.22 2.96
N LEU A 54 13.06 0.34 1.81
CA LEU A 54 13.72 -0.78 1.13
C LEU A 54 15.12 -1.09 1.70
N THR A 55 15.60 -0.23 2.59
CA THR A 55 16.88 -0.34 3.29
C THR A 55 16.69 -0.14 4.77
N THR A 56 17.35 -0.98 5.56
CA THR A 56 17.40 -0.90 7.03
C THR A 56 18.70 -0.27 7.53
N THR A 57 19.48 0.38 6.67
CA THR A 57 20.79 0.93 7.08
C THR A 57 21.02 2.38 6.67
N SER A 58 20.07 2.97 5.92
CA SER A 58 20.24 4.34 5.44
C SER A 58 19.94 5.36 6.53
N LYS A 59 21.00 5.76 7.23
CA LYS A 59 20.94 6.90 8.16
C LYS A 59 20.52 8.20 7.47
N ALA A 60 20.85 8.37 6.20
CA ALA A 60 20.53 9.56 5.44
C ALA A 60 19.04 9.70 5.15
N MET A 61 18.38 8.62 4.71
CA MET A 61 16.92 8.61 4.51
C MET A 61 16.17 8.76 5.82
N THR A 62 16.58 8.02 6.85
CA THR A 62 16.01 8.15 8.20
C THR A 62 16.10 9.60 8.70
N LYS A 63 17.25 10.26 8.52
CA LYS A 63 17.41 11.68 8.87
C LYS A 63 16.50 12.58 8.02
N LYS A 64 16.35 12.30 6.72
CA LYS A 64 15.51 13.09 5.83
C LYS A 64 14.03 13.00 6.20
N ILE A 65 13.54 11.80 6.53
CA ILE A 65 12.19 11.60 7.08
C ILE A 65 12.03 12.39 8.37
N LYS A 66 12.98 12.29 9.32
CA LYS A 66 12.90 13.06 10.58
C LYS A 66 12.77 14.56 10.33
N GLN A 67 13.55 15.11 9.39
CA GLN A 67 13.46 16.51 9.00
C GLN A 67 12.09 16.86 8.43
N TYR A 68 11.53 16.00 7.56
CA TYR A 68 10.19 16.18 7.02
C TYR A 68 9.12 16.21 8.12
N ILE A 69 9.18 15.29 9.09
CA ILE A 69 8.24 15.22 10.21
C ILE A 69 8.38 16.43 11.14
N LEU A 70 9.61 16.88 11.40
CA LEU A 70 9.88 18.06 12.22
C LEU A 70 9.36 19.34 11.54
N GLU A 71 9.70 19.54 10.27
CA GLU A 71 9.29 20.72 9.50
C GLU A 71 7.77 20.78 9.31
N GLY A 72 7.12 19.63 9.12
CA GLY A 72 5.65 19.52 9.02
C GLY A 72 4.91 19.70 10.35
N GLU A 73 5.64 19.72 11.48
CA GLU A 73 5.11 19.79 12.85
C GLU A 73 4.04 18.72 13.14
N TYR A 74 4.29 17.49 12.72
CA TYR A 74 3.35 16.38 12.87
C TYR A 74 3.13 15.97 14.34
N THR A 75 1.92 15.50 14.63
CA THR A 75 1.67 14.62 15.77
C THR A 75 2.16 13.21 15.41
N ILE A 76 2.91 12.58 16.31
CA ILE A 76 3.51 11.26 16.09
C ILE A 76 2.77 10.24 16.93
N GLN A 77 2.33 9.15 16.31
CA GLN A 77 1.91 7.96 17.03
C GLN A 77 2.97 6.87 16.86
N LYS A 78 3.34 6.18 17.94
CA LYS A 78 4.33 5.09 17.93
C LYS A 78 3.75 3.83 18.56
N GLY A 79 3.98 2.70 17.91
CA GLY A 79 3.69 1.36 18.41
C GLY A 79 4.88 0.43 18.20
N ASN A 80 4.96 -0.64 18.97
CA ASN A 80 6.03 -1.64 18.88
C ASN A 80 5.43 -3.04 18.84
N LYS A 81 5.97 -3.92 18.01
CA LYS A 81 5.64 -5.36 18.02
C LYS A 81 6.88 -6.17 17.66
N ASP A 82 7.20 -7.15 18.49
CA ASP A 82 8.39 -7.99 18.37
C ASP A 82 9.65 -7.14 18.16
N GLN A 83 10.33 -7.28 17.01
CA GLN A 83 11.55 -6.55 16.66
C GLN A 83 11.32 -5.33 15.75
N TYR A 84 10.10 -4.80 15.71
CA TYR A 84 9.71 -3.74 14.77
C TYR A 84 8.98 -2.58 15.43
N HIS A 85 9.22 -1.40 14.87
CA HIS A 85 8.57 -0.14 15.22
C HIS A 85 7.62 0.32 14.11
N TYR A 86 6.47 0.82 14.52
CA TYR A 86 5.49 1.41 13.62
C TYR A 86 5.21 2.85 14.04
N TYR A 87 5.25 3.76 13.08
CA TYR A 87 4.99 5.18 13.26
C TYR A 87 3.83 5.61 12.36
N ARG A 88 2.89 6.35 12.93
CA ARG A 88 1.97 7.19 12.16
C ARG A 88 2.31 8.65 12.42
N PHE A 89 2.50 9.42 11.37
CA PHE A 89 2.66 10.86 11.44
C PHE A 89 1.38 11.51 10.94
N ILE A 90 0.61 12.13 11.83
CA ILE A 90 -0.72 12.67 11.56
C ILE A 90 -0.79 14.16 11.87
N GLU A 91 -1.83 14.83 11.35
CA GLU A 91 -2.17 16.22 11.69
C GLU A 91 -0.98 17.21 11.52
N PRO A 92 -0.35 17.30 10.34
CA PRO A 92 0.69 18.30 10.12
C PRO A 92 0.12 19.71 10.31
N LYS A 93 0.91 20.60 10.92
CA LYS A 93 0.50 22.01 11.10
C LYS A 93 0.93 22.90 9.95
N LYS A 94 1.83 22.43 9.07
CA LYS A 94 2.25 23.16 7.88
C LYS A 94 1.41 22.80 6.65
N PRO A 95 1.15 23.77 5.75
CA PRO A 95 0.44 23.50 4.49
C PRO A 95 1.27 22.61 3.57
N ASN A 96 0.60 21.93 2.62
CA ASN A 96 1.18 21.06 1.59
C ASN A 96 1.82 19.74 2.06
N PHE A 97 2.07 19.58 3.36
CA PHE A 97 2.50 18.31 3.94
C PHE A 97 1.41 17.24 3.82
N ALA A 98 1.84 15.98 3.76
CA ALA A 98 0.95 14.82 3.69
C ALA A 98 0.12 14.73 4.97
N LYS A 99 -1.19 14.54 4.87
CA LYS A 99 -2.05 14.56 6.08
C LYS A 99 -1.73 13.41 7.03
N GLU A 100 -1.33 12.28 6.46
CA GLU A 100 -0.92 11.11 7.19
C GLU A 100 0.23 10.41 6.46
N ILE A 101 1.23 9.97 7.22
CA ILE A 101 2.28 9.08 6.73
C ILE A 101 2.35 7.91 7.69
N GLU A 102 2.17 6.71 7.16
CA GLU A 102 2.43 5.47 7.87
C GLU A 102 3.82 4.96 7.48
N LEU A 103 4.68 4.78 8.48
CA LEU A 103 6.03 4.30 8.31
C LEU A 103 6.30 3.11 9.21
N PHE A 104 6.97 2.13 8.65
CA PHE A 104 7.47 0.97 9.38
C PHE A 104 8.98 0.91 9.30
N ALA A 105 9.60 0.66 10.45
CA ALA A 105 11.04 0.55 10.58
C ALA A 105 11.41 -0.66 11.44
N SER A 106 12.55 -1.30 11.14
CA SER A 106 13.17 -2.27 12.05
C SER A 106 13.69 -1.58 13.30
N ASN A 107 13.88 -2.33 14.40
CA ASN A 107 14.49 -1.80 15.64
C ASN A 107 15.87 -1.17 15.43
N GLU A 108 16.61 -1.59 14.40
CA GLU A 108 17.92 -1.01 14.06
C GLU A 108 17.81 0.40 13.45
N ASN A 109 16.59 0.84 13.11
CA ASN A 109 16.29 2.17 12.57
C ASN A 109 15.22 2.89 13.40
N ASP A 110 15.21 2.71 14.72
CA ASP A 110 14.34 3.52 15.57
C ASP A 110 14.59 5.01 15.25
N LEU A 111 13.50 5.70 14.90
CA LEU A 111 13.54 7.13 14.76
C LEU A 111 13.73 7.72 16.15
N GLU A 112 14.95 8.12 16.52
CA GLU A 112 15.14 9.03 17.66
C GLU A 112 14.33 10.31 17.39
N LEU A 113 13.26 10.50 18.18
CA LEU A 113 12.34 11.63 18.12
C LEU A 113 12.79 12.70 19.12
N GLU A 114 12.62 13.97 18.77
CA GLU A 114 12.95 15.11 19.64
C GLU A 114 11.92 15.27 20.76
N ASP A 115 12.34 15.73 21.95
CA ASP A 115 11.47 15.93 23.13
C ASP A 115 10.29 16.89 22.86
N THR A 116 10.44 17.78 21.87
CA THR A 116 9.39 18.74 21.49
C THR A 116 8.28 18.13 20.61
N GLN A 117 8.46 16.89 20.11
CA GLN A 117 7.48 16.23 19.26
C GLN A 117 6.38 15.58 20.11
N ARG A 118 5.11 15.75 19.70
CA ARG A 118 3.97 15.15 20.40
C ARG A 118 3.89 13.66 20.06
N ILE A 119 4.26 12.80 21.01
CA ILE A 119 4.23 11.34 20.85
C ILE A 119 3.01 10.75 21.57
N ILE A 120 2.23 9.93 20.88
CA ILE A 120 1.05 9.23 21.39
C ILE A 120 1.24 7.72 21.15
N PRO A 121 0.93 6.83 22.11
CA PRO A 121 0.98 5.39 21.84
C PRO A 121 -0.13 4.98 20.87
N ILE A 122 0.13 3.98 20.03
CA ILE A 122 -0.89 3.32 19.20
C ILE A 122 -1.52 2.20 20.02
N ASP A 123 -2.86 2.12 20.04
CA ASP A 123 -3.57 0.99 20.63
C ASP A 123 -3.15 -0.30 19.90
N PRO A 124 -2.68 -1.36 20.60
CA PRO A 124 -2.33 -2.63 19.98
C PRO A 124 -3.42 -3.18 19.07
N GLU A 125 -4.71 -3.01 19.42
CA GLU A 125 -5.82 -3.46 18.58
C GLU A 125 -6.04 -2.56 17.36
N GLU A 126 -5.71 -1.27 17.40
CA GLU A 126 -5.82 -0.38 16.23
C GLU A 126 -4.59 -0.42 15.29
N GLY A 127 -3.42 -0.82 15.83
CA GLY A 127 -2.15 -0.89 15.09
C GLY A 127 -1.89 -2.21 14.37
N LEU A 128 -2.59 -3.29 14.75
CA LEU A 128 -2.39 -4.64 14.21
C LEU A 128 -3.09 -4.89 12.85
N TYR A 129 -4.12 -4.11 12.48
CA TYR A 129 -4.98 -4.42 11.33
C TYR A 129 -4.58 -3.74 10.00
N SER A 130 -3.46 -3.03 9.96
CA SER A 130 -2.94 -2.36 8.75
C SER A 130 -1.67 -3.02 8.21
N LEU A 131 -1.27 -2.59 7.02
CA LEU A 131 -0.09 -2.96 6.22
C LEU A 131 1.17 -3.40 7.01
N SER A 132 1.36 -2.84 8.20
CA SER A 132 2.33 -3.20 9.23
C SER A 132 2.43 -4.71 9.51
N ALA A 133 1.33 -5.47 9.49
CA ALA A 133 1.37 -6.94 9.70
C ALA A 133 1.96 -7.70 8.50
N ILE A 134 1.74 -7.22 7.28
CA ILE A 134 2.23 -7.81 6.04
C ILE A 134 3.74 -7.57 5.90
N MET A 135 4.25 -6.45 6.38
CA MET A 135 5.68 -6.11 6.27
C MET A 135 6.57 -6.80 7.31
N LEU A 136 5.97 -7.45 8.31
CA LEU A 136 6.67 -8.40 9.18
C LEU A 136 7.02 -9.70 8.48
N ASP A 137 6.38 -9.99 7.34
CA ASP A 137 6.58 -11.19 6.56
C ASP A 137 7.73 -10.97 5.56
N PRO A 138 8.87 -11.70 5.69
CA PRO A 138 10.02 -11.55 4.81
C PRO A 138 9.69 -11.81 3.33
N GLU A 139 8.72 -12.67 3.04
CA GLU A 139 8.33 -13.02 1.68
C GLU A 139 7.62 -11.85 1.02
N TYR A 140 6.72 -11.19 1.75
CA TYR A 140 6.06 -9.95 1.30
C TYR A 140 7.05 -8.81 1.12
N PHE A 141 8.01 -8.64 2.05
CA PHE A 141 9.04 -7.62 1.91
C PHE A 141 9.88 -7.83 0.64
N ASN A 142 10.32 -9.07 0.38
CA ASN A 142 11.08 -9.40 -0.82
C ASN A 142 10.23 -9.21 -2.09
N MET A 143 8.95 -9.58 -2.05
CA MET A 143 8.01 -9.33 -3.15
C MET A 143 7.90 -7.83 -3.47
N ILE A 144 7.68 -6.99 -2.46
CA ILE A 144 7.61 -5.52 -2.61
C ILE A 144 8.88 -4.97 -3.25
N LYS A 145 10.05 -5.34 -2.71
CA LYS A 145 11.35 -4.85 -3.15
C LYS A 145 11.64 -5.16 -4.62
N ASN A 146 11.21 -6.32 -5.11
CA ASN A 146 11.46 -6.76 -6.48
C ASN A 146 10.42 -6.27 -7.49
N ASN A 147 9.36 -5.58 -7.04
CA ASN A 147 8.21 -5.21 -7.85
C ASN A 147 7.88 -3.72 -7.74
N VAL A 148 8.88 -2.87 -8.00
CA VAL A 148 8.77 -1.41 -7.91
C VAL A 148 8.69 -0.78 -9.31
N VAL A 149 7.77 0.17 -9.47
CA VAL A 149 7.65 1.04 -10.63
C VAL A 149 8.08 2.46 -10.25
N LYS A 150 8.81 3.14 -11.14
CA LYS A 150 9.45 4.43 -10.86
C LYS A 150 9.15 5.54 -11.89
N ASP A 151 8.42 5.22 -12.96
CA ASP A 151 7.99 6.18 -13.99
C ASP A 151 6.65 6.87 -13.62
N LEU A 152 6.30 6.89 -12.34
CA LEU A 152 5.11 7.54 -11.77
C LEU A 152 5.51 8.73 -10.88
N ARG A 153 4.52 9.39 -10.28
CA ARG A 153 4.74 10.56 -9.41
C ARG A 153 5.69 10.26 -8.25
N ALA A 154 5.64 9.05 -7.70
CA ALA A 154 6.57 8.55 -6.69
C ALA A 154 6.87 7.06 -6.94
N PRO A 155 8.03 6.55 -6.49
CA PRO A 155 8.31 5.11 -6.52
C PRO A 155 7.20 4.36 -5.79
N CYS A 156 6.57 3.40 -6.45
CA CYS A 156 5.49 2.61 -5.84
C CYS A 156 5.55 1.14 -6.26
N THR A 157 4.76 0.30 -5.60
CA THR A 157 4.58 -1.09 -6.05
C THR A 157 3.91 -1.11 -7.42
N ASN A 158 4.31 -2.06 -8.29
CA ASN A 158 3.66 -2.28 -9.57
C ASN A 158 2.25 -2.92 -9.38
N THR A 159 1.52 -3.12 -10.49
CA THR A 159 0.14 -3.62 -10.46
C THR A 159 -0.01 -4.94 -9.70
N GLN A 160 0.81 -5.95 -10.02
CA GLN A 160 0.70 -7.28 -9.45
C GLN A 160 1.09 -7.32 -7.96
N ALA A 161 2.11 -6.55 -7.55
CA ALA A 161 2.46 -6.41 -6.14
C ALA A 161 1.37 -5.67 -5.36
N THR A 162 0.80 -4.60 -5.92
CA THR A 162 -0.31 -3.86 -5.29
C THR A 162 -1.52 -4.75 -5.10
N ILE A 163 -1.86 -5.58 -6.10
CA ILE A 163 -2.94 -6.57 -6.00
C ILE A 163 -2.67 -7.57 -4.86
N MET A 164 -1.46 -8.12 -4.74
CA MET A 164 -1.11 -9.07 -3.68
C MET A 164 -1.27 -8.45 -2.29
N LEU A 165 -0.78 -7.23 -2.08
CA LEU A 165 -0.96 -6.50 -0.81
C LEU A 165 -2.45 -6.27 -0.49
N LYS A 166 -3.27 -5.97 -1.51
CA LYS A 166 -4.72 -5.83 -1.34
C LYS A 166 -5.40 -7.15 -1.01
N MET A 167 -4.96 -8.28 -1.59
CA MET A 167 -5.50 -9.62 -1.28
C MET A 167 -5.27 -9.97 0.18
N SER A 168 -4.07 -9.66 0.68
CA SER A 168 -3.73 -9.84 2.09
C SER A 168 -4.63 -9.02 3.02
N ALA A 169 -4.72 -7.70 2.78
CA ALA A 169 -5.59 -6.82 3.56
C ALA A 169 -7.08 -7.21 3.43
N PHE A 170 -7.51 -7.67 2.25
CA PHE A 170 -8.85 -8.20 2.04
C PHE A 170 -9.13 -9.38 2.97
N ARG A 171 -8.21 -10.35 3.03
CA ARG A 171 -8.37 -11.55 3.85
C ARG A 171 -8.41 -11.20 5.34
N ASP A 172 -7.47 -10.41 5.83
CA ASP A 172 -7.40 -10.01 7.24
C ASP A 172 -8.67 -9.29 7.69
N LEU A 173 -9.15 -8.33 6.88
CA LEU A 173 -10.40 -7.61 7.15
C LEU A 173 -11.65 -8.48 7.03
N LYS A 174 -11.58 -9.59 6.28
CA LYS A 174 -12.70 -10.51 6.17
C LYS A 174 -12.75 -11.45 7.38
N GLU A 175 -11.60 -11.96 7.81
CA GLU A 175 -11.45 -12.82 8.99
C GLU A 175 -11.84 -12.09 10.29
N ASN A 176 -11.54 -10.80 10.42
CA ASN A 176 -11.96 -9.99 11.56
C ASN A 176 -13.41 -9.45 11.47
N GLY A 177 -14.17 -9.82 10.43
CA GLY A 177 -15.57 -9.44 10.25
C GLY A 177 -15.82 -8.01 9.75
N SER A 178 -14.76 -7.23 9.47
CA SER A 178 -14.86 -5.85 9.01
C SER A 178 -15.34 -5.74 7.56
N LYS A 179 -16.43 -5.01 7.31
CA LYS A 179 -16.92 -4.78 5.93
C LYS A 179 -15.98 -3.93 5.05
N LYS A 180 -14.88 -3.41 5.61
CA LYS A 180 -13.85 -2.66 4.86
C LYS A 180 -13.17 -3.50 3.78
N TRP A 181 -13.18 -4.84 3.88
CA TRP A 181 -12.67 -5.74 2.83
C TRP A 181 -13.27 -5.46 1.44
N LYS A 182 -14.52 -4.94 1.37
CA LYS A 182 -15.19 -4.61 0.10
C LYS A 182 -14.44 -3.55 -0.71
N LYS A 183 -13.75 -2.62 -0.03
CA LYS A 183 -12.88 -1.62 -0.68
C LYS A 183 -11.72 -2.33 -1.38
N HIS A 184 -11.00 -3.19 -0.67
CA HIS A 184 -9.87 -3.94 -1.22
C HIS A 184 -10.28 -4.85 -2.38
N ARG A 185 -11.42 -5.55 -2.28
CA ARG A 185 -11.98 -6.29 -3.42
C ARG A 185 -12.21 -5.39 -4.64
N SER A 186 -12.80 -4.22 -4.43
CA SER A 186 -13.08 -3.29 -5.52
C SER A 186 -11.80 -2.74 -6.16
N ASP A 187 -10.77 -2.47 -5.35
CA ASP A 187 -9.46 -2.04 -5.83
C ASP A 187 -8.77 -3.16 -6.62
N ILE A 188 -8.77 -4.40 -6.14
CA ILE A 188 -8.20 -5.56 -6.85
C ILE A 188 -8.86 -5.74 -8.21
N LEU A 189 -10.20 -5.70 -8.26
CA LEU A 189 -10.97 -5.85 -9.50
C LEU A 189 -10.68 -4.72 -10.51
N LYS A 190 -10.35 -3.51 -10.06
CA LYS A 190 -9.94 -2.42 -10.95
C LYS A 190 -8.51 -2.60 -11.44
N LEU A 191 -7.60 -2.95 -10.54
CA LEU A 191 -6.20 -3.18 -10.87
C LEU A 191 -6.03 -4.38 -11.80
N SER A 192 -6.88 -5.42 -11.68
CA SER A 192 -6.85 -6.56 -12.60
C SER A 192 -7.17 -6.20 -14.05
N LEU A 193 -7.84 -5.07 -14.30
CA LEU A 193 -8.10 -4.56 -15.66
C LEU A 193 -6.84 -4.04 -16.33
N LEU A 194 -5.77 -3.76 -15.56
CA LEU A 194 -4.49 -3.31 -16.08
C LEU A 194 -3.56 -4.49 -16.43
N LEU A 195 -3.93 -5.72 -16.07
CA LEU A 195 -3.12 -6.89 -16.33
C LEU A 195 -3.32 -7.38 -17.76
N THR A 196 -2.22 -7.68 -18.44
CA THR A 196 -2.22 -8.26 -19.79
C THR A 196 -2.14 -9.78 -19.76
N GLY A 197 -1.72 -10.38 -18.64
CA GLY A 197 -1.42 -11.80 -18.51
C GLY A 197 0.04 -12.14 -18.77
N GLU A 198 0.82 -11.21 -19.33
CA GLU A 198 2.26 -11.34 -19.53
C GLU A 198 3.05 -11.09 -18.24
N GLU A 199 2.51 -10.29 -17.32
CA GLU A 199 3.12 -10.00 -16.03
C GLU A 199 3.29 -11.28 -15.22
N LYS A 200 4.30 -11.29 -14.35
CA LYS A 200 4.59 -12.42 -13.48
C LYS A 200 4.88 -11.95 -12.07
N ILE A 201 4.28 -12.63 -11.12
CA ILE A 201 4.64 -12.56 -9.71
C ILE A 201 4.67 -13.96 -9.15
N GLU A 202 5.84 -14.32 -8.63
CA GLU A 202 6.01 -15.51 -7.83
C GLU A 202 5.55 -15.22 -6.41
N PHE A 203 4.82 -16.16 -5.84
CA PHE A 203 4.37 -16.04 -4.46
C PHE A 203 4.59 -17.35 -3.69
N VAL A 204 4.93 -17.18 -2.41
CA VAL A 204 5.28 -18.23 -1.45
C VAL A 204 4.59 -17.96 -0.11
N GLY A 205 4.71 -18.92 0.82
CA GLY A 205 4.10 -18.89 2.16
C GLY A 205 2.72 -18.26 2.22
N ARG A 206 2.54 -17.21 3.04
CA ARG A 206 1.20 -16.64 3.33
C ARG A 206 0.51 -16.06 2.10
N MET A 207 1.27 -15.58 1.11
CA MET A 207 0.68 -15.08 -0.15
C MET A 207 -0.13 -16.16 -0.88
N LYS A 208 0.18 -17.46 -0.67
CA LYS A 208 -0.61 -18.57 -1.24
C LYS A 208 -2.04 -18.57 -0.70
N ASP A 209 -2.18 -18.44 0.62
CA ASP A 209 -3.48 -18.41 1.28
C ASP A 209 -4.26 -17.14 0.94
N ASP A 210 -3.56 -16.01 0.87
CA ASP A 210 -4.17 -14.72 0.53
C ASP A 210 -4.71 -14.72 -0.90
N PHE A 211 -3.97 -15.29 -1.85
CA PHE A 211 -4.41 -15.49 -3.23
C PHE A 211 -5.59 -16.47 -3.32
N ASP A 212 -5.47 -17.67 -2.74
CA ASP A 212 -6.49 -18.71 -2.81
C ASP A 212 -7.81 -18.25 -2.14
N SER A 213 -7.72 -17.53 -1.03
CA SER A 213 -8.87 -16.91 -0.34
C SER A 213 -9.60 -15.92 -1.24
N PHE A 214 -8.86 -15.08 -1.98
CA PHE A 214 -9.47 -14.11 -2.89
C PHE A 214 -10.09 -14.78 -4.12
N ILE A 215 -9.42 -15.76 -4.73
CA ILE A 215 -9.97 -16.52 -5.86
C ILE A 215 -11.26 -17.25 -5.44
N SER A 216 -11.25 -17.92 -4.29
CA SER A 216 -12.44 -18.59 -3.75
C SER A 216 -13.59 -17.59 -3.52
N HIS A 217 -13.29 -16.40 -3.01
CA HIS A 217 -14.29 -15.34 -2.86
C HIS A 217 -14.91 -14.92 -4.20
N LEU A 218 -14.11 -14.76 -5.26
CA LEU A 218 -14.64 -14.45 -6.58
C LEU A 218 -15.55 -15.57 -7.09
N GLU A 219 -15.13 -16.83 -6.97
CA GLU A 219 -15.85 -17.98 -7.48
C GLU A 219 -17.19 -18.21 -6.77
N THR A 220 -17.24 -18.00 -5.45
CA THR A 220 -18.36 -18.44 -4.60
C THR A 220 -19.26 -17.33 -4.07
N GLU A 221 -18.76 -16.10 -3.92
CA GLU A 221 -19.46 -15.03 -3.19
C GLU A 221 -19.71 -13.76 -4.02
N VAL A 222 -19.00 -13.57 -5.13
CA VAL A 222 -19.15 -12.38 -5.97
C VAL A 222 -20.05 -12.68 -7.16
N ASP A 223 -21.16 -11.95 -7.26
CA ASP A 223 -22.09 -12.05 -8.38
C ASP A 223 -21.59 -11.28 -9.63
N ASN A 224 -22.10 -11.70 -10.81
CA ASN A 224 -21.75 -11.08 -12.09
C ASN A 224 -22.14 -9.59 -12.15
N LYS A 225 -23.17 -9.17 -11.41
CA LYS A 225 -23.61 -7.77 -11.37
C LYS A 225 -22.58 -6.89 -10.68
N THR A 226 -21.99 -7.36 -9.59
CA THR A 226 -20.92 -6.67 -8.85
C THR A 226 -19.70 -6.52 -9.73
N ILE A 227 -19.28 -7.59 -10.41
CA ILE A 227 -18.17 -7.54 -11.37
C ILE A 227 -18.46 -6.52 -12.45
N ALA A 228 -19.58 -6.67 -13.17
CA ALA A 228 -19.94 -5.77 -14.27
C ALA A 228 -20.08 -4.30 -13.85
N THR A 229 -20.47 -4.03 -12.60
CA THR A 229 -20.55 -2.66 -12.08
C THR A 229 -19.16 -2.05 -11.89
N ILE A 230 -18.20 -2.84 -11.39
CA ILE A 230 -16.83 -2.38 -11.11
C ILE A 230 -15.99 -2.34 -12.39
N THR A 231 -16.17 -3.33 -13.27
CA THR A 231 -15.44 -3.48 -14.54
C THR A 231 -16.16 -2.79 -15.71
N LYS A 232 -17.21 -2.01 -15.43
CA LYS A 232 -18.07 -1.35 -16.44
C LYS A 232 -17.31 -0.68 -17.60
N PRO A 233 -16.15 -0.02 -17.39
CA PRO A 233 -15.41 0.57 -18.51
C PRO A 233 -14.98 -0.44 -19.60
N PHE A 234 -14.84 -1.73 -19.26
CA PHE A 234 -14.34 -2.77 -20.17
C PHE A 234 -15.30 -3.95 -20.36
N GLY A 235 -16.35 -4.07 -19.54
CA GLY A 235 -17.35 -5.14 -19.68
C GLY A 235 -16.82 -6.55 -19.38
N VAL A 236 -15.70 -6.65 -18.65
CA VAL A 236 -15.01 -7.91 -18.34
C VAL A 236 -15.86 -8.78 -17.42
N LYS A 237 -15.96 -10.07 -17.74
CA LYS A 237 -16.67 -11.09 -16.97
C LYS A 237 -15.81 -11.60 -15.82
N ARG A 238 -16.46 -12.21 -14.83
CA ARG A 238 -15.81 -12.76 -13.65
C ARG A 238 -14.75 -13.80 -14.00
N GLU A 239 -15.07 -14.67 -14.95
CA GLU A 239 -14.21 -15.77 -15.38
C GLU A 239 -12.92 -15.24 -16.04
N GLU A 240 -13.01 -14.16 -16.81
CA GLU A 240 -11.86 -13.49 -17.44
C GLU A 240 -10.93 -12.85 -16.37
N VAL A 241 -11.51 -12.23 -15.34
CA VAL A 241 -10.72 -11.71 -14.20
C VAL A 241 -10.00 -12.83 -13.46
N ILE A 242 -10.68 -13.95 -13.19
CA ILE A 242 -10.07 -15.09 -12.52
C ILE A 242 -8.94 -15.68 -13.37
N GLU A 243 -9.16 -15.78 -14.68
CA GLU A 243 -8.17 -16.30 -15.63
C GLU A 243 -6.91 -15.45 -15.65
N VAL A 244 -7.02 -14.12 -15.83
CA VAL A 244 -5.84 -13.24 -15.87
C VAL A 244 -5.08 -13.26 -14.54
N LEU A 245 -5.79 -13.29 -13.40
CA LEU A 245 -5.15 -13.44 -12.09
C LEU A 245 -4.40 -14.77 -11.99
N LYS A 246 -4.98 -15.89 -12.41
CA LYS A 246 -4.29 -17.20 -12.41
C LYS A 246 -3.10 -17.25 -13.38
N GLN A 247 -3.11 -16.47 -14.46
CA GLN A 247 -1.99 -16.38 -15.42
C GLN A 247 -0.80 -15.56 -14.89
N VAL A 248 -1.09 -14.45 -14.20
CA VAL A 248 -0.08 -13.52 -13.66
C VAL A 248 0.54 -14.06 -12.36
N PHE A 249 -0.30 -14.58 -11.47
CA PHE A 249 0.10 -15.05 -10.15
C PHE A 249 0.43 -16.53 -10.24
N ARG A 250 1.72 -16.87 -10.19
CA ARG A 250 2.20 -18.25 -10.31
C ARG A 250 2.58 -18.82 -8.95
N LYS A 251 2.01 -19.99 -8.64
CA LYS A 251 2.45 -20.78 -7.47
C LYS A 251 3.85 -21.31 -7.75
N THR A 252 4.78 -20.93 -6.89
CA THR A 252 6.12 -21.52 -6.81
C THR A 252 6.07 -22.85 -6.10
#